data_AF-A0A2E7QQN0-F1
#
_entry.id   AF-A0A2E7QQN0-F1
#
_cell.length_a   1.000
_cell.length_b   1.000
_cell.length_c   1.000
_cell.angle_alpha   90.00
_cell.angle_beta   90.00
_cell.angle_gamma   90.00
#
_symmetry.space_group_name_H-M   'P 1'
#
loop_
_entity.id
_entity.type
_entity.pdbx_description
1 polymer ?
#
loop_
_entity_poly.entity_id
_entity_poly.type
_entity_poly.pdbx_seq_one_letter_code
_entity_poly.pdbx_strand_id
1 'polypeptide(L)'
;MLSAISQFETELCSERQIDGIAKAKERGGRFGQQKRLTEQQVAELQARRQEGELIKELMAGYGISKATVYCYLNQKVDSATQLLLNIHLLSLFF
;
A
#
# COMPACT_ATOMS: atom_id res chain seq x y z
N MET A 1 -28.41 22.14 21.28
CA MET A 1 -29.49 21.37 20.63
C MET A 1 -29.21 21.09 19.16
N LEU A 2 -28.86 22.09 18.34
CA LEU A 2 -28.52 21.86 16.91
C LEU A 2 -27.29 20.96 16.67
N SER A 3 -26.30 21.01 17.56
CA SER A 3 -25.09 20.18 17.45
C SER A 3 -25.36 18.68 17.53
N ALA A 4 -26.33 18.26 18.35
CA ALA A 4 -26.67 16.84 18.50
C ALA A 4 -27.34 16.32 17.23
N ILE A 5 -28.24 17.11 16.63
CA ILE A 5 -28.94 16.77 15.39
C ILE A 5 -27.95 16.62 14.22
N SER A 6 -26.98 17.54 14.09
CA SER A 6 -25.94 17.46 13.05
C SER A 6 -25.05 16.21 13.16
N GLN A 7 -24.76 15.75 14.39
CA GLN A 7 -24.01 14.51 14.61
C GLN A 7 -24.80 13.29 14.14
N PHE A 8 -26.09 13.20 14.51
CA PHE A 8 -26.95 12.10 14.06
C PHE A 8 -27.07 12.02 12.53
N GLU A 9 -27.21 13.16 11.84
CA GLU A 9 -27.26 13.19 10.38
C GLU A 9 -25.94 12.74 9.73
N THR A 10 -24.81 13.11 10.34
CA THR A 10 -23.47 12.72 9.88
C THR A 10 -23.24 11.21 10.04
N GLU A 11 -23.62 10.66 11.19
CA GLU A 11 -23.52 9.22 11.48
C GLU A 11 -24.37 8.40 10.51
N LEU A 12 -25.60 8.85 10.23
CA LEU A 12 -26.49 8.18 9.28
C LEU A 12 -25.95 8.23 7.82
N CYS A 13 -25.31 9.33 7.42
CA CYS A 13 -24.67 9.42 6.11
C CYS A 13 -23.44 8.51 6.02
N SER A 14 -22.65 8.42 7.08
CA SER A 14 -21.47 7.56 7.17
C SER A 14 -21.84 6.08 7.04
N GLU A 15 -22.90 5.64 7.71
CA GLU A 15 -23.39 4.26 7.62
C GLU A 15 -23.74 3.88 6.17
N ARG A 16 -24.50 4.72 5.48
CA ARG A 16 -24.84 4.50 4.05
C ARG A 16 -23.62 4.54 3.14
N GLN A 17 -22.64 5.38 3.46
CA GLN A 17 -21.40 5.46 2.71
C GLN A 17 -20.59 4.16 2.83
N ILE A 18 -20.53 3.57 4.04
CA ILE A 18 -19.87 2.29 4.27
C ILE A 18 -20.57 1.18 3.46
N ASP A 19 -21.89 1.12 3.49
CA ASP A 19 -22.68 0.17 2.71
C ASP A 19 -22.47 0.33 1.19
N GLY A 20 -22.39 1.59 0.72
CA GLY A 20 -22.10 1.91 -0.68
C GLY A 20 -20.70 1.46 -1.10
N ILE A 21 -19.69 1.72 -0.27
CA ILE A 21 -18.31 1.27 -0.48
C ILE A 21 -18.24 -0.26 -0.49
N ALA A 22 -18.93 -0.94 0.44
CA ALA A 22 -18.97 -2.39 0.51
C ALA A 22 -19.55 -2.99 -0.78
N LYS A 23 -20.70 -2.50 -1.25
CA LYS A 23 -21.33 -2.95 -2.51
C LYS A 23 -20.44 -2.70 -3.73
N ALA A 24 -19.71 -1.59 -3.76
CA ALA A 24 -18.79 -1.31 -4.86
C ALA A 24 -17.51 -2.17 -4.79
N LYS A 25 -17.03 -2.54 -3.60
CA LYS A 25 -15.95 -3.53 -3.45
C LYS A 25 -16.40 -4.92 -3.93
N GLU A 26 -17.61 -5.35 -3.58
CA GLU A 26 -18.19 -6.62 -4.05
C GLU A 26 -18.31 -6.69 -5.57
N ARG A 27 -18.65 -5.56 -6.21
CA ARG A 27 -18.70 -5.44 -7.68
C ARG A 27 -17.31 -5.37 -8.34
N GLY A 28 -16.23 -5.47 -7.57
CA GLY A 28 -14.85 -5.40 -8.08
C GLY A 28 -14.38 -3.98 -8.41
N GLY A 29 -15.08 -2.94 -7.94
CA GLY A 29 -14.65 -1.56 -8.08
C GLY A 29 -13.32 -1.35 -7.36
N ARG A 30 -12.27 -0.97 -8.10
CA ARG A 30 -10.98 -0.61 -7.49
C ARG A 30 -11.07 0.79 -6.90
N PHE A 31 -10.82 0.87 -5.59
CA PHE A 31 -10.74 2.13 -4.86
C PHE A 31 -9.29 2.62 -4.75
N GLY A 32 -9.12 3.94 -4.71
CA GLY A 32 -7.83 4.58 -4.50
C GLY A 32 -7.05 4.87 -5.79
N GLN A 33 -5.83 5.39 -5.61
CA GLN A 33 -4.94 5.71 -6.71
C GLN A 33 -4.46 4.44 -7.40
N GLN A 34 -4.60 4.38 -8.73
CA GLN A 34 -4.01 3.30 -9.51
C GLN A 34 -2.49 3.30 -9.35
N LYS A 35 -1.91 2.13 -9.06
CA LYS A 35 -0.46 1.97 -9.04
C LYS A 35 0.10 2.38 -10.40
N ARG A 36 1.05 3.33 -10.40
CA ARG A 36 1.69 3.82 -11.64
C ARG A 36 2.54 2.76 -12.32
N LEU A 37 3.00 1.76 -11.58
CA LEU A 37 3.81 0.65 -12.08
C LEU A 37 3.07 -0.67 -11.86
N THR A 38 3.20 -1.58 -12.82
CA THR A 38 2.75 -2.97 -12.67
C THR A 38 3.68 -3.73 -11.74
N GLU A 39 3.23 -4.87 -11.20
CA GLU A 39 4.05 -5.70 -10.30
C GLU A 39 5.35 -6.16 -10.97
N GLN A 40 5.31 -6.43 -12.27
CA GLN A 40 6.50 -6.78 -13.07
C GLN A 40 7.50 -5.62 -13.13
N GLN A 41 7.03 -4.38 -13.35
CA GLN A 41 7.90 -3.21 -13.38
C GLN A 41 8.47 -2.88 -12.00
N VAL A 42 7.75 -3.18 -10.92
CA VAL A 42 8.27 -3.04 -9.56
C VAL A 42 9.39 -4.05 -9.31
N ALA A 43 9.24 -5.30 -9.75
CA ALA A 43 10.28 -6.31 -9.65
C ALA A 43 11.54 -5.93 -10.46
N GLU A 44 11.36 -5.41 -11.68
CA GLU A 44 12.45 -4.92 -12.51
C GLU A 44 13.17 -3.73 -11.86
N LEU A 45 12.43 -2.74 -11.34
CA LEU A 45 12.99 -1.59 -10.63
C LEU A 45 13.83 -2.03 -9.42
N GLN A 46 13.36 -3.04 -8.68
CA GLN A 46 14.11 -3.60 -7.56
C GLN A 46 15.38 -4.33 -8.02
N ALA A 47 15.33 -5.09 -9.12
CA ALA A 47 16.49 -5.78 -9.68
C ALA A 47 17.56 -4.78 -10.16
N ARG A 48 17.16 -3.78 -10.93
CA ARG A 48 18.04 -2.69 -11.40
C ARG A 48 18.67 -1.91 -10.25
N ARG A 49 17.94 -1.72 -9.15
CA ARG A 49 18.50 -1.13 -7.93
C ARG A 49 19.57 -2.01 -7.27
N GLN A 50 19.41 -3.34 -7.32
CA GLN A 50 20.40 -4.29 -6.82
C GLN A 50 21.65 -4.35 -7.71
N GLU A 51 21.51 -4.14 -9.02
CA GLU A 51 22.61 -4.01 -9.98
C GLU A 51 23.44 -2.73 -9.79
N GLY A 52 22.95 -1.77 -9.00
CA GLY A 52 23.68 -0.55 -8.64
C GLY A 52 23.27 0.68 -9.43
N GLU A 53 22.20 0.61 -10.22
CA GLU A 53 21.71 1.76 -10.97
C GLU A 53 21.28 2.91 -10.04
N LEU A 54 21.55 4.15 -10.47
CA LEU A 54 21.29 5.33 -9.67
C LEU A 54 19.78 5.61 -9.60
N ILE A 55 19.31 6.06 -8.44
CA ILE A 55 17.90 6.43 -8.23
C ILE A 55 17.45 7.50 -9.22
N LYS A 56 18.34 8.41 -9.63
CA LYS A 56 18.05 9.46 -10.62
C LYS A 56 17.72 8.88 -12.00
N GLU A 57 18.40 7.80 -12.39
CA GLU A 57 18.19 7.13 -13.67
C GLU A 57 16.89 6.32 -13.65
N LEU A 58 16.61 5.62 -12.54
CA LEU A 58 15.33 4.95 -12.31
C LEU A 58 14.15 5.92 -12.34
N MET A 59 14.29 7.10 -11.72
CA MET A 59 13.27 8.14 -11.76
C MET A 59 13.00 8.62 -13.19
N ALA A 60 14.06 8.82 -14.00
CA ALA A 60 13.93 9.24 -15.39
C ALA A 60 13.34 8.14 -16.27
N GLY A 61 13.75 6.89 -16.09
CA GLY A 61 13.28 5.75 -16.88
C GLY A 61 11.80 5.42 -16.68
N TYR A 62 11.29 5.56 -15.46
CA TYR A 62 9.90 5.25 -15.12
C TYR A 62 9.01 6.49 -14.94
N GLY A 63 9.55 7.71 -15.01
CA GLY A 63 8.79 8.95 -14.84
C GLY A 63 8.17 9.10 -13.45
N ILE A 64 8.82 8.56 -12.42
CA ILE A 64 8.31 8.51 -11.04
C ILE A 64 9.10 9.41 -10.10
N SER A 65 8.42 9.89 -9.06
CA SER A 65 9.05 10.72 -8.03
C SER A 65 10.02 9.89 -7.16
N LYS A 66 10.99 10.57 -6.53
CA LYS A 66 11.92 9.95 -5.57
C LYS A 66 11.17 9.21 -4.45
N ALA A 67 10.11 9.81 -3.92
CA ALA A 67 9.28 9.20 -2.87
C ALA A 67 8.62 7.89 -3.36
N THR A 68 8.12 7.88 -4.61
CA THR A 68 7.53 6.70 -5.23
C THR A 68 8.55 5.58 -5.40
N VAL A 69 9.78 5.88 -5.83
CA VAL A 69 10.88 4.90 -5.91
C VAL A 69 11.12 4.24 -4.54
N TYR A 70 11.30 5.04 -3.49
CA TYR A 70 11.55 4.50 -2.15
C TYR A 70 10.36 3.69 -1.61
N CYS A 71 9.13 4.09 -1.91
CA CYS A 71 7.94 3.32 -1.54
C CYS A 71 7.97 1.90 -2.12
N TYR A 72 8.34 1.76 -3.40
CA TYR A 72 8.47 0.46 -4.06
C TYR A 72 9.68 -0.36 -3.61
N LEU A 73 10.77 0.30 -3.20
CA LEU A 73 11.93 -0.38 -2.62
C LEU A 73 11.65 -0.90 -1.19
N ASN A 74 10.85 -0.17 -0.41
CA ASN A 74 10.55 -0.53 0.98
C ASN A 74 9.52 -1.66 1.12
N GLN A 75 8.65 -1.87 0.12
CA GLN A 75 7.67 -2.98 0.13
C GLN A 75 8.29 -4.38 0.20
N LYS A 76 9.59 -4.53 -0.11
CA LYS A 76 10.30 -5.83 -0.05
C LYS A 76 10.54 -6.30 1.39
N VAL A 77 10.47 -5.40 2.38
CA VAL A 77 10.83 -5.69 3.77
C VAL A 77 9.77 -6.52 4.51
N ASP A 78 8.56 -6.63 3.99
CA ASP A 78 7.45 -7.20 4.77
C ASP A 78 7.27 -8.73 4.59
N SER A 79 7.82 -9.34 3.53
CA SER A 79 7.53 -10.76 3.22
C SER A 79 8.52 -11.77 3.81
N ALA A 80 9.77 -11.39 4.06
CA ALA A 80 10.83 -12.31 4.54
C ALA A 80 11.22 -12.07 6.02
N THR A 81 11.00 -10.87 6.53
CA THR A 81 11.38 -10.50 7.91
C THR A 81 10.42 -11.07 8.96
N GLN A 82 9.17 -11.38 8.57
CA GLN A 82 8.19 -12.05 9.43
C GLN A 82 8.51 -13.53 9.67
N LEU A 83 9.09 -14.24 8.69
CA LEU A 83 9.40 -15.66 8.85
C LEU A 83 10.64 -15.91 9.73
N LEU A 84 11.66 -15.05 9.62
CA LEU A 84 12.87 -15.18 10.43
C LEU A 84 12.67 -14.75 11.89
N LEU A 85 11.81 -13.78 12.17
CA LEU A 85 11.47 -13.41 13.54
C LEU A 85 10.65 -14.51 14.25
N ASN A 86 9.77 -15.20 13.51
CA ASN A 86 8.89 -16.23 14.08
C ASN A 86 9.62 -17.55 14.39
N ILE A 87 10.66 -17.90 13.62
CA ILE A 87 11.50 -19.07 13.89
C ILE A 87 12.42 -18.81 15.09
N HIS A 88 12.94 -17.59 15.24
CA HIS A 88 13.88 -17.25 16.30
C HIS A 88 13.21 -17.01 17.67
N LEU A 89 11.93 -16.64 17.70
CA LEU A 89 11.14 -16.54 18.93
C LEU A 89 10.65 -17.91 19.45
N LEU A 90 10.41 -18.88 18.56
CA LEU A 90 9.97 -20.22 18.95
C LEU A 90 11.10 -21.05 19.58
N SER A 91 12.37 -20.80 19.21
CA SER A 91 13.54 -21.46 19.81
C SER A 91 14.00 -20.86 21.14
N LEU A 92 13.33 -19.81 21.63
CA LEU A 92 13.55 -19.22 22.96
C LEU A 92 12.46 -19.60 23.98
N PHE A 93 11.41 -20.33 23.55
CA PHE A 93 10.27 -20.72 24.39
C PHE A 93 10.11 -22.25 24.55
N PHE A 94 11.09 -23.02 24.10
CA PHE A 94 11.25 -24.46 24.34
C PHE A 94 12.70 -24.72 24.75
#